data_AF-A0A179S038-F1
#
_entry.id   AF-A0A179S038-F1
#
_cell.length_a   1.000
_cell.length_b   1.000
_cell.length_c   1.000
_cell.angle_alpha   90.00
_cell.angle_beta   90.00
_cell.angle_gamma   90.00
#
_symmetry.space_group_name_H-M   'P 1'
#
loop_
_entity.id
_entity.type
_entity.pdbx_description
1 polymer ?
#
loop_
_entity_poly.entity_id
_entity_poly.type
_entity_poly.pdbx_seq_one_letter_code
_entity_poly.pdbx_strand_id
1 'polypeptide(L)'
;MSVTEEEVPADRVVEALEILLRAPPFGRSPKLARFLRFVVEEELAGRGATVKAYAIATQALGRGSDFDPSLDPSVRVEAGRLRRALDEVYGQHPDGLAIRITVPVGGYRPRFEILEAPPAPVAEATPDVADASEAAERSHAAVAGFTPRGQAAIIALLAGILLVLCIDLGLTLSARMAEPGPAPRGVASRGR
;
A
#
# COMPACT_ATOMS: atom_id res chain seq x y z
N MET A 1 24.77 -30.08 -1.14
CA MET A 1 24.49 -28.68 -0.77
C MET A 1 23.11 -28.35 -1.26
N SER A 2 22.17 -27.76 -0.54
CA SER A 2 21.90 -27.45 0.86
C SER A 2 20.62 -26.59 0.80
N VAL A 3 19.73 -26.71 1.79
CA VAL A 3 18.50 -25.92 1.99
C VAL A 3 17.30 -26.37 1.15
N THR A 4 16.44 -27.17 1.77
CA THR A 4 15.02 -27.19 1.44
C THR A 4 14.45 -25.86 1.91
N GLU A 5 14.39 -24.87 1.01
CA GLU A 5 13.52 -23.72 1.23
C GLU A 5 12.10 -24.29 1.31
N GLU A 6 11.46 -24.11 2.45
CA GLU A 6 10.06 -24.48 2.64
C GLU A 6 9.24 -23.51 1.79
N GLU A 7 9.05 -23.88 0.53
CA GLU A 7 8.33 -23.11 -0.46
C GLU A 7 6.87 -23.00 -0.02
N VAL A 8 6.37 -21.77 0.13
CA VAL A 8 4.99 -21.53 0.57
C VAL A 8 4.03 -22.16 -0.45
N PRO A 9 3.14 -23.08 -0.05
CA PRO A 9 2.24 -23.74 -0.99
C PRO A 9 1.34 -22.73 -1.72
N ALA A 10 1.28 -22.80 -3.05
CA ALA A 10 0.51 -21.86 -3.87
C ALA A 10 -0.97 -21.76 -3.46
N ASP A 11 -1.59 -22.90 -3.12
CA ASP A 11 -3.00 -22.94 -2.69
C ASP A 11 -3.25 -22.12 -1.42
N ARG A 12 -2.28 -22.09 -0.49
CA ARG A 12 -2.37 -21.30 0.75
C ARG A 12 -2.25 -19.80 0.47
N VAL A 13 -1.44 -19.42 -0.51
CA VAL A 13 -1.34 -18.03 -0.99
C VAL A 13 -2.65 -17.60 -1.63
N VAL A 14 -3.26 -18.45 -2.46
CA VAL A 14 -4.56 -18.19 -3.10
C VAL A 14 -5.67 -18.04 -2.05
N GLU A 15 -5.71 -18.92 -1.05
CA GLU A 15 -6.65 -18.82 0.07
C GLU A 15 -6.51 -17.48 0.81
N ALA A 16 -5.28 -17.11 1.19
CA ALA A 16 -5.00 -15.85 1.86
C ALA A 16 -5.38 -14.63 0.99
N LEU A 17 -5.08 -14.67 -0.31
CA LEU A 17 -5.49 -13.64 -1.25
C LEU A 17 -7.01 -13.45 -1.26
N GLU A 18 -7.78 -14.54 -1.36
CA GLU A 18 -9.24 -14.48 -1.39
C GLU A 18 -9.84 -13.92 -0.09
N ILE A 19 -9.22 -14.20 1.06
CA ILE A 19 -9.61 -13.60 2.34
C ILE A 19 -9.31 -12.09 2.33
N LEU A 20 -8.09 -11.69 1.94
CA LEU A 20 -7.69 -10.28 1.87
C LEU A 20 -8.60 -9.47 0.95
N LEU A 21 -8.99 -10.01 -0.21
CA LEU A 21 -9.83 -9.32 -1.18
C LEU A 21 -11.26 -9.05 -0.68
N ARG A 22 -11.71 -9.78 0.34
CA ARG A 22 -13.01 -9.54 1.02
C ARG A 22 -12.88 -8.57 2.19
N ALA A 23 -11.66 -8.27 2.65
CA ALA A 23 -11.45 -7.37 3.77
C ALA A 23 -11.84 -5.91 3.42
N PRO A 24 -12.23 -5.08 4.41
CA PRO A 24 -12.82 -3.77 4.16
C PRO A 24 -11.98 -2.83 3.26
N PRO A 25 -10.63 -2.72 3.40
CA PRO A 25 -9.84 -1.86 2.54
C PRO A 25 -9.91 -2.24 1.05
N PHE A 26 -9.99 -3.54 0.75
CA PHE A 26 -10.06 -4.08 -0.60
C PHE A 26 -11.48 -4.08 -1.15
N GLY A 27 -12.48 -4.38 -0.32
CA GLY A 27 -13.89 -4.29 -0.71
C GLY A 27 -14.33 -2.85 -1.06
N ARG A 28 -13.75 -1.84 -0.39
CA ARG A 28 -14.00 -0.41 -0.69
C ARG A 28 -13.23 0.10 -1.92
N SER A 29 -12.22 -0.62 -2.38
CA SER A 29 -11.36 -0.19 -3.49
C SER A 29 -11.13 -1.33 -4.49
N PRO A 30 -11.99 -1.46 -5.52
CA PRO A 30 -11.81 -2.44 -6.59
C PRO A 30 -10.45 -2.29 -7.30
N LYS A 31 -9.89 -1.07 -7.31
CA LYS A 31 -8.58 -0.79 -7.89
C LYS A 31 -7.43 -1.44 -7.09
N LEU A 32 -7.47 -1.34 -5.76
CA LEU A 32 -6.47 -2.01 -4.90
C LEU A 32 -6.62 -3.53 -4.95
N ALA A 33 -7.86 -4.03 -5.00
CA ALA A 33 -8.15 -5.45 -5.16
C ALA A 33 -7.53 -6.00 -6.47
N ARG A 34 -7.72 -5.32 -7.61
CA ARG A 34 -7.10 -5.71 -8.89
C ARG A 34 -5.58 -5.64 -8.85
N PHE A 35 -5.01 -4.62 -8.22
CA PHE A 35 -3.55 -4.52 -8.05
C PHE A 35 -3.02 -5.74 -7.29
N LEU A 36 -3.55 -6.01 -6.09
CA LEU A 36 -3.10 -7.11 -5.25
C LEU A 36 -3.23 -8.46 -5.98
N ARG A 37 -4.39 -8.70 -6.58
CA ARG A 37 -4.65 -9.92 -7.36
C ARG A 37 -3.61 -10.10 -8.46
N PHE A 38 -3.41 -9.07 -9.29
CA PHE A 38 -2.46 -9.12 -10.41
C PHE A 38 -1.04 -9.48 -9.97
N VAL A 39 -0.51 -8.81 -8.92
CA VAL A 39 0.88 -9.06 -8.53
C VAL A 39 1.07 -10.42 -7.87
N VAL A 40 0.07 -10.94 -7.15
CA VAL A 40 0.11 -12.28 -6.56
C VAL A 40 0.00 -13.35 -7.64
N GLU A 41 -0.93 -13.22 -8.58
CA GLU A 41 -1.09 -14.16 -9.70
C GLU A 41 0.15 -14.21 -10.59
N GLU A 42 0.79 -13.06 -10.88
CA GLU A 42 2.04 -13.03 -11.63
C GLU A 42 3.20 -13.70 -10.88
N GLU A 43 3.28 -13.56 -9.55
CA GLU A 43 4.29 -14.24 -8.74
C GLU A 43 4.06 -15.76 -8.73
N LEU A 44 2.82 -16.22 -8.51
CA LEU A 44 2.47 -17.64 -8.53
C LEU A 44 2.67 -18.27 -9.92
N ALA A 45 2.59 -17.46 -10.98
CA ALA A 45 2.90 -17.89 -12.34
C ALA A 45 4.40 -17.83 -12.70
N GLY A 46 5.28 -17.54 -11.72
CA GLY A 46 6.74 -17.46 -11.90
C GLY A 46 7.21 -16.20 -12.65
N ARG A 47 6.34 -15.23 -12.88
CA ARG A 47 6.63 -14.00 -13.63
C ARG A 47 6.79 -12.76 -12.75
N GLY A 48 6.59 -12.85 -11.44
CA GLY A 48 6.58 -11.70 -10.53
C GLY A 48 7.88 -10.87 -10.51
N ALA A 49 9.04 -11.49 -10.77
CA ALA A 49 10.30 -10.76 -10.93
C ALA A 49 10.32 -9.79 -12.13
N THR A 50 9.47 -10.02 -13.13
CA THR A 50 9.36 -9.19 -14.35
C THR A 50 8.24 -8.15 -14.28
N VAL A 51 7.47 -8.13 -13.18
CA VAL A 51 6.35 -7.22 -12.99
C VAL A 51 6.87 -5.79 -12.85
N LYS A 52 6.66 -5.00 -13.91
CA LYS A 52 7.01 -3.58 -14.00
C LYS A 52 5.79 -2.70 -13.81
N ALA A 53 6.03 -1.43 -13.49
CA ALA A 53 4.97 -0.43 -13.33
C ALA A 53 4.03 -0.36 -14.55
N TYR A 54 4.58 -0.46 -15.76
CA TYR A 54 3.80 -0.46 -17.00
C TYR A 54 2.78 -1.61 -17.07
N ALA A 55 3.19 -2.82 -16.70
CA ALA A 55 2.32 -4.00 -16.70
C ALA A 55 1.17 -3.83 -15.70
N ILE A 56 1.47 -3.36 -14.49
CA ILE A 56 0.45 -3.07 -13.46
C ILE A 56 -0.52 -1.99 -13.95
N ALA A 57 0.00 -0.90 -14.53
CA ALA A 57 -0.82 0.20 -15.00
C ALA A 57 -1.84 -0.26 -16.05
N THR A 58 -1.38 -1.00 -17.05
CA THR A 58 -2.19 -1.41 -18.20
C THR A 58 -3.10 -2.59 -17.87
N GLN A 59 -2.61 -3.59 -17.13
CA GLN A 59 -3.33 -4.85 -16.91
C GLN A 59 -4.19 -4.84 -15.63
N ALA A 60 -3.78 -4.11 -14.59
CA ALA A 60 -4.52 -4.08 -13.32
C ALA A 60 -5.27 -2.76 -13.08
N LEU A 61 -4.68 -1.62 -13.48
CA LEU A 61 -5.22 -0.29 -13.19
C LEU A 61 -5.99 0.34 -14.36
N GLY A 62 -6.03 -0.32 -15.52
CA GLY A 62 -6.80 0.13 -16.69
C GLY A 62 -6.26 1.39 -17.36
N ARG A 63 -4.95 1.63 -17.30
CA ARG A 63 -4.30 2.73 -18.04
C ARG A 63 -4.10 2.35 -19.51
N GLY A 64 -4.09 3.36 -20.37
CA GLY A 64 -3.80 3.23 -21.79
C GLY A 64 -2.34 2.87 -22.07
N SER A 65 -2.05 2.51 -23.32
CA SER A 65 -0.71 2.14 -23.78
C SER A 65 0.30 3.29 -23.76
N ASP A 66 -0.18 4.53 -23.67
CA ASP A 66 0.55 5.79 -23.55
C ASP A 66 1.08 6.07 -22.14
N PHE A 67 0.83 5.18 -21.17
CA PHE A 67 1.33 5.32 -19.81
C PHE A 67 2.87 5.29 -19.75
N ASP A 68 3.46 6.35 -19.21
CA ASP A 68 4.90 6.43 -18.89
C ASP A 68 5.10 6.43 -17.36
N PRO A 69 5.74 5.39 -16.79
CA PRO A 69 6.07 5.32 -15.36
C PRO A 69 6.92 6.49 -14.84
N SER A 70 7.67 7.17 -15.71
CA SER A 70 8.55 8.29 -15.36
C SER A 70 7.75 9.56 -15.12
N LEU A 71 6.66 9.74 -15.88
CA LEU A 71 5.82 10.94 -15.87
C LEU A 71 4.55 10.77 -15.02
N ASP A 72 4.04 9.55 -14.89
CA ASP A 72 2.82 9.25 -14.11
C ASP A 72 3.16 8.43 -12.84
N PRO A 73 3.10 9.03 -11.64
CA PRO A 73 3.41 8.35 -10.39
C PRO A 73 2.28 7.43 -9.88
N SER A 74 1.16 7.30 -10.59
CA SER A 74 -0.05 6.64 -10.06
C SER A 74 0.18 5.20 -9.61
N VAL A 75 0.98 4.40 -10.32
CA VAL A 75 1.32 3.04 -9.88
C VAL A 75 2.09 3.06 -8.57
N ARG A 76 3.04 3.98 -8.41
CA ARG A 76 3.80 4.13 -7.15
C ARG A 76 2.90 4.57 -6.00
N VAL A 77 1.96 5.48 -6.27
CA VAL A 77 0.96 5.93 -5.29
C VAL A 77 0.04 4.79 -4.87
N GLU A 78 -0.48 4.01 -5.82
CA GLU A 78 -1.32 2.85 -5.51
C GLU A 78 -0.54 1.74 -4.80
N ALA A 79 0.72 1.51 -5.13
CA ALA A 79 1.57 0.59 -4.38
C ALA A 79 1.74 1.04 -2.92
N GLY A 80 1.85 2.35 -2.67
CA GLY A 80 1.86 2.90 -1.31
C GLY A 80 0.55 2.65 -0.57
N ARG A 81 -0.59 2.82 -1.24
CA ARG A 81 -1.92 2.54 -0.68
C ARG A 81 -2.13 1.05 -0.42
N LEU A 82 -1.67 0.19 -1.33
CA LEU A 82 -1.71 -1.26 -1.19
C LEU A 82 -0.97 -1.73 0.06
N ARG A 83 0.25 -1.23 0.28
CA ARG A 83 1.04 -1.57 1.48
C ARG A 83 0.30 -1.21 2.76
N ARG A 84 -0.24 0.02 2.84
CA ARG A 84 -1.03 0.46 4.01
C ARG A 84 -2.28 -0.39 4.21
N ALA A 85 -2.97 -0.77 3.13
CA ALA A 85 -4.15 -1.62 3.20
C ALA A 85 -3.81 -3.02 3.71
N LEU A 86 -2.68 -3.61 3.27
CA LEU A 86 -2.20 -4.88 3.82
C LEU A 86 -1.87 -4.74 5.31
N ASP A 87 -1.13 -3.70 5.69
CA ASP A 87 -0.77 -3.46 7.10
C ASP A 87 -2.02 -3.27 7.98
N GLU A 88 -3.05 -2.57 7.49
CA GLU A 88 -4.33 -2.39 8.19
C GLU A 88 -5.04 -3.74 8.42
N VAL A 89 -5.17 -4.57 7.38
CA VAL A 89 -5.88 -5.85 7.49
C VAL A 89 -5.15 -6.79 8.45
N TYR A 90 -3.84 -6.94 8.31
CA TYR A 90 -3.05 -7.80 9.20
C TYR A 90 -2.94 -7.23 10.63
N GLY A 91 -2.95 -5.91 10.81
CA GLY A 91 -2.96 -5.29 12.13
C GLY A 91 -4.28 -5.49 12.89
N GLN A 92 -5.40 -5.64 12.16
CA GLN A 92 -6.71 -5.95 12.75
C GLN A 92 -6.91 -7.45 13.04
N HIS A 93 -6.13 -8.32 12.39
CA HIS A 93 -6.26 -9.78 12.47
C HIS A 93 -4.89 -10.45 12.65
N PRO A 94 -4.21 -10.24 13.79
CA PRO A 94 -2.87 -10.79 14.02
C PRO A 94 -2.83 -12.33 13.91
N ASP A 95 -3.92 -13.01 14.25
CA ASP A 95 -4.03 -14.47 14.24
C ASP A 95 -4.94 -15.03 13.13
N GLY A 96 -5.47 -14.16 12.26
CA GLY A 96 -6.57 -14.52 11.35
C GLY A 96 -6.16 -15.11 10.00
N LEU A 97 -4.86 -15.08 9.66
CA LEU A 97 -4.35 -15.47 8.34
C LEU A 97 -3.08 -16.30 8.51
N ALA A 98 -3.03 -17.49 7.89
CA ALA A 98 -1.85 -18.36 7.94
C ALA A 98 -0.70 -17.89 7.05
N ILE A 99 -0.97 -17.02 6.07
CA ILE A 99 0.04 -16.46 5.16
C ILE A 99 0.02 -14.95 5.25
N ARG A 100 1.19 -14.36 5.47
CA ARG A 100 1.43 -12.92 5.32
C ARG A 100 1.87 -12.60 3.89
N ILE A 101 1.08 -11.78 3.21
CA ILE A 101 1.42 -11.21 1.90
C ILE A 101 1.96 -9.80 2.13
N THR A 102 3.19 -9.55 1.68
CA THR A 102 3.82 -8.22 1.75
C THR A 102 4.26 -7.75 0.37
N VAL A 103 4.27 -6.42 0.15
CA VAL A 103 4.84 -5.81 -1.06
C VAL A 103 5.95 -4.85 -0.65
N PRO A 104 7.23 -5.15 -0.91
CA PRO A 104 8.35 -4.36 -0.41
C PRO A 104 8.40 -2.98 -1.06
N VAL A 105 9.01 -2.01 -0.37
CA VAL A 105 9.31 -0.69 -0.92
C VAL A 105 10.31 -0.83 -2.07
N GLY A 106 10.18 0.00 -3.11
CA GLY A 106 11.07 -0.02 -4.28
C GLY A 106 10.73 -1.09 -5.32
N GLY A 107 9.79 -1.99 -5.04
CA GLY A 107 9.33 -3.02 -5.97
C GLY A 107 7.82 -3.25 -5.90
N TYR A 108 7.36 -4.16 -6.76
CA TYR A 108 5.96 -4.59 -6.84
C TYR A 108 5.78 -6.10 -6.65
N ARG A 109 6.88 -6.86 -6.65
CA ARG A 109 6.87 -8.31 -6.44
C ARG A 109 6.44 -8.62 -5.00
N PRO A 110 5.34 -9.36 -4.78
CA PRO A 110 4.92 -9.73 -3.44
C PRO A 110 5.88 -10.75 -2.83
N ARG A 111 5.88 -10.83 -1.49
CA ARG A 111 6.55 -11.89 -0.73
C ARG A 111 5.53 -12.57 0.17
N PHE A 112 5.75 -13.86 0.37
CA PHE A 112 4.88 -14.71 1.19
C PHE A 112 5.67 -15.23 2.37
N GLU A 113 5.06 -15.18 3.54
CA GLU A 113 5.62 -15.68 4.79
C GLU A 113 4.54 -16.49 5.52
N ILE A 114 4.91 -17.67 6.02
CA ILE A 114 4.02 -18.47 6.84
C ILE A 114 3.96 -17.82 8.21
N LEU A 115 2.77 -17.44 8.64
CA LEU A 115 2.50 -17.08 10.02
C LEU A 115 2.18 -18.39 10.74
N GLU A 116 2.86 -18.67 11.86
CA GLU A 116 2.43 -19.75 12.75
C GLU A 116 1.00 -19.44 13.17
N ALA A 117 0.04 -20.11 12.52
CA ALA A 117 -1.34 -20.08 12.97
C ALA A 117 -1.35 -20.66 14.39
N PRO A 118 -2.09 -20.06 15.35
CA PRO A 118 -2.42 -20.77 16.57
C PRO A 118 -2.96 -22.14 16.16
N PRO A 119 -2.55 -23.24 16.82
CA PRO A 119 -3.04 -24.57 16.48
C PRO A 119 -4.56 -24.47 16.40
N ALA A 120 -5.11 -24.84 15.23
CA ALA A 120 -6.55 -24.85 15.03
C ALA A 120 -7.16 -25.56 16.25
N PRO A 121 -8.21 -25.02 16.89
CA PRO A 121 -8.90 -25.77 17.92
C PRO A 121 -9.41 -27.01 17.22
N VAL A 122 -8.73 -28.14 17.47
CA VAL A 122 -9.24 -29.46 17.19
C VAL A 122 -10.65 -29.45 17.79
N ALA A 123 -11.64 -29.59 16.92
CA ALA A 123 -13.02 -29.77 17.31
C ALA A 123 -13.16 -31.15 17.97
N GLU A 124 -12.56 -31.30 19.14
CA GLU A 124 -12.84 -32.36 20.08
C GLU A 124 -13.99 -31.85 20.95
N ALA A 125 -15.06 -32.63 20.95
CA ALA A 125 -16.29 -32.38 21.66
C ALA A 125 -16.04 -32.03 23.14
N THR A 126 -16.56 -30.90 23.59
CA THR A 126 -16.69 -30.53 25.01
C THR A 126 -17.68 -31.43 25.76
N PRO A 127 -17.77 -31.38 27.11
CA PRO A 127 -16.93 -30.68 28.11
C PRO A 127 -16.60 -31.55 29.36
N ASP A 128 -15.61 -31.16 30.18
CA ASP A 128 -15.83 -30.85 31.63
C ASP A 128 -14.60 -30.25 32.36
N VAL A 129 -14.92 -29.33 33.27
CA VAL A 129 -14.21 -28.70 34.42
C VAL A 129 -12.72 -28.28 34.37
N ALA A 130 -12.58 -26.95 34.42
CA ALA A 130 -12.01 -26.14 35.51
C ALA A 130 -10.52 -26.28 35.92
N ASP A 131 -9.89 -25.09 35.86
CA ASP A 131 -9.03 -24.46 36.87
C ASP A 131 -7.55 -24.28 36.53
N ALA A 132 -6.99 -23.22 37.11
CA ALA A 132 -5.64 -22.68 37.06
C ALA A 132 -5.34 -21.62 35.98
N SER A 133 -5.88 -20.43 36.27
CA SER A 133 -5.15 -19.16 36.12
C SER A 133 -3.74 -19.23 36.75
N GLU A 134 -2.81 -18.45 36.19
CA GLU A 134 -1.51 -18.03 36.77
C GLU A 134 -0.28 -18.95 36.62
N ALA A 135 0.37 -18.83 35.47
CA ALA A 135 1.83 -18.69 35.37
C ALA A 135 2.13 -17.66 34.26
N ALA A 136 1.97 -16.37 34.53
CA ALA A 136 3.05 -15.52 35.03
C ALA A 136 4.34 -15.65 34.21
N GLU A 137 4.52 -14.68 33.31
CA GLU A 137 5.71 -13.83 33.29
C GLU A 137 7.07 -14.52 33.40
N ARG A 138 7.61 -14.96 32.26
CA ARG A 138 9.04 -14.77 31.96
C ARG A 138 9.35 -14.99 30.48
N SER A 139 9.08 -13.98 29.66
CA SER A 139 9.95 -13.59 28.51
C SER A 139 9.54 -12.22 27.97
N HIS A 140 9.47 -11.24 28.87
CA HIS A 140 9.85 -9.88 28.52
C HIS A 140 11.38 -9.84 28.44
N ALA A 141 11.92 -10.23 27.28
CA ALA A 141 13.28 -9.87 26.86
C ALA A 141 13.18 -8.75 25.82
N ALA A 142 12.89 -7.58 26.37
CA ALA A 142 13.38 -6.27 26.00
C ALA A 142 14.27 -6.14 24.72
N VAL A 143 13.72 -5.37 23.78
CA VAL A 143 14.28 -4.27 22.95
C VAL A 143 15.36 -4.52 21.88
N ALA A 144 15.07 -4.07 20.65
CA ALA A 144 15.70 -2.93 19.96
C ALA A 144 15.35 -2.99 18.44
N GLY A 145 14.52 -2.11 17.88
CA GLY A 145 14.97 -0.75 17.56
C GLY A 145 13.90 0.02 16.78
N PHE A 146 13.02 0.71 17.49
CA PHE A 146 12.34 1.90 16.96
C PHE A 146 12.98 3.10 17.64
N THR A 147 13.95 3.73 16.98
CA THR A 147 14.60 4.93 17.48
C THR A 147 13.67 6.14 17.27
N PRO A 148 13.24 6.85 18.34
CA PRO A 148 12.32 8.00 18.24
C PRO A 148 12.95 9.27 17.64
N ARG A 149 14.14 9.17 17.03
CA ARG A 149 14.82 10.29 16.38
C ARG A 149 14.44 10.46 14.90
N GLY A 150 13.84 9.44 14.26
CA GLY A 150 13.45 9.49 12.85
C GLY A 150 12.10 10.16 12.57
N GLN A 151 11.15 10.14 13.51
CA GLN A 151 9.81 10.71 13.32
C GLN A 151 9.79 12.25 13.31
N ALA A 152 10.70 12.91 14.03
CA ALA A 152 10.81 14.37 14.01
C ALA A 152 11.30 14.89 12.64
N ALA A 153 12.19 14.15 11.96
CA ALA A 153 12.68 14.50 10.64
C ALA A 153 11.59 14.35 9.56
N ILE A 154 10.72 13.34 9.68
CA ILE A 154 9.60 13.11 8.75
C ILE A 154 8.55 14.21 8.90
N ILE A 155 8.24 14.65 10.12
CA ILE A 155 7.31 15.75 10.37
C ILE A 155 7.88 17.08 9.83
N ALA A 156 9.17 17.34 10.05
CA ALA A 156 9.84 18.54 9.51
C ALA A 156 9.88 18.55 7.97
N LEU A 157 10.11 17.38 7.34
CA LEU A 157 10.11 17.24 5.88
C LEU A 157 8.72 17.51 5.28
N LEU A 158 7.66 16.97 5.89
CA LEU A 158 6.28 17.19 5.45
C LEU A 158 5.85 18.65 5.59
N ALA A 159 6.26 19.33 6.66
CA ALA A 159 6.00 20.75 6.85
C ALA A 159 6.73 21.61 5.80
N GLY A 160 7.99 21.27 5.46
CA GLY A 160 8.74 21.95 4.41
C GLY A 160 8.11 21.80 3.03
N ILE A 161 7.66 20.59 2.67
CA ILE A 161 6.97 20.34 1.39
C ILE A 161 5.67 21.14 1.29
N LEU A 162 4.88 21.21 2.37
CA LEU A 162 3.65 22.00 2.42
C LEU A 162 3.92 23.50 2.22
N LEU A 163 5.01 24.02 2.82
CA LEU A 163 5.39 25.42 2.70
C LEU A 163 5.81 25.79 1.27
N VAL A 164 6.59 24.94 0.59
CA VAL A 164 6.97 25.14 -0.82
C VAL A 164 5.74 25.16 -1.72
N LEU A 165 4.80 24.21 -1.53
CA LEU A 165 3.55 24.17 -2.29
C LEU A 165 2.69 25.43 -2.08
N CYS A 166 2.64 25.98 -0.87
CA CYS A 166 1.92 27.23 -0.59
C CYS A 166 2.57 28.44 -1.28
N ILE A 167 3.91 28.49 -1.36
CA ILE A 167 4.64 29.56 -2.04
C ILE A 167 4.42 29.48 -3.56
N ASP A 168 4.57 28.30 -4.16
CA ASP A 168 4.34 28.09 -5.59
C ASP A 168 2.87 28.39 -5.97
N LEU A 169 1.92 28.02 -5.11
CA LEU A 169 0.50 28.35 -5.31
C LEU A 169 0.24 29.86 -5.18
N GLY A 170 0.88 30.53 -4.23
CA GLY A 170 0.79 31.98 -4.07
C GLY A 170 1.41 32.76 -5.23
N LEU A 171 2.57 32.32 -5.72
CA LEU A 171 3.25 32.93 -6.86
C LEU A 171 2.47 32.74 -8.17
N THR A 172 1.89 31.56 -8.38
CA THR A 172 1.03 31.31 -9.55
C THR A 172 -0.28 32.09 -9.50
N LEU A 173 -0.88 32.28 -8.32
CA LEU A 173 -2.06 33.14 -8.14
C LEU A 173 -1.75 34.63 -8.34
N SER A 174 -0.60 35.10 -7.86
CA SER A 174 -0.18 36.49 -8.03
C SER A 174 0.09 36.82 -9.52
N ALA A 175 0.76 35.92 -10.24
CA ALA A 175 1.00 36.08 -11.67
C ALA A 175 -0.31 36.09 -12.49
N ARG A 176 -1.34 35.37 -12.05
CA ARG A 176 -2.68 35.35 -12.67
C ARG A 176 -3.47 36.64 -12.45
N MET A 177 -3.20 37.40 -11.38
CA MET A 177 -3.86 38.68 -11.11
C MET A 177 -3.11 39.89 -11.70
N ALA A 178 -1.87 39.70 -12.14
CA ALA A 178 -1.04 40.75 -12.72
C ALA A 178 -1.20 40.90 -14.24
N GLU A 179 -2.09 40.16 -14.91
CA GLU A 179 -2.41 40.43 -16.31
C GLU A 179 -3.16 41.77 -16.41
N PRO A 180 -2.57 42.83 -16.99
CA PRO A 180 -3.25 44.09 -17.18
C PRO A 180 -4.39 43.87 -18.17
N GLY A 181 -5.62 44.18 -17.73
CA GLY A 181 -6.81 44.09 -18.56
C GLY A 181 -6.61 44.81 -19.92
N PRO A 182 -7.17 44.26 -21.01
CA PRO A 182 -6.93 44.78 -22.35
C PRO A 182 -7.32 46.27 -22.41
N ALA A 183 -6.38 47.10 -22.85
CA ALA A 183 -6.57 48.55 -22.98
C ALA A 183 -7.82 48.86 -23.81
N PRO A 184 -8.65 49.84 -23.40
CA PRO A 184 -9.85 50.19 -24.14
C PRO A 184 -9.44 50.70 -25.53
N ARG A 185 -9.91 50.00 -26.57
CA ARG A 185 -9.79 50.45 -27.96
C ARG A 185 -10.52 51.78 -28.08
N GLY A 186 -9.77 52.87 -28.20
CA GLY A 186 -10.30 54.19 -28.48
C GLY A 186 -11.12 54.16 -29.76
N VAL A 187 -12.43 54.33 -29.62
CA VAL A 187 -13.31 54.62 -30.76
C VAL A 187 -13.27 56.12 -30.97
N ALA A 188 -12.35 56.54 -31.84
CA ALA A 188 -12.45 57.81 -32.53
C ALA A 188 -13.42 57.64 -33.71
N SER A 189 -14.59 58.27 -33.66
CA SER A 189 -15.38 58.64 -34.85
C SER A 189 -16.39 59.72 -34.47
N ARG A 190 -16.10 61.00 -34.73
CA ARG A 190 -16.50 61.77 -35.93
C ARG A 190 -18.02 61.85 -36.16
N GLY A 191 -18.57 63.02 -35.82
CA GLY A 191 -19.46 63.83 -36.66
C GLY A 191 -20.88 63.32 -36.92
N ARG A 192 -21.88 64.07 -36.47
CA ARG A 192 -22.57 65.09 -37.29
C ARG A 192 -23.45 65.96 -36.39
#